data_AF-A0A1H8SKR5-F1
#
_entry.id   AF-A0A1H8SKR5-F1
#
_cell.length_a   1.000
_cell.length_b   1.000
_cell.length_c   1.000
_cell.angle_alpha   90.00
_cell.angle_beta   90.00
_cell.angle_gamma   90.00
#
_symmetry.space_group_name_H-M   'P 1'
#
loop_
_entity.id
_entity.type
_entity.pdbx_description
1 polymer ?
#
loop_
_entity_poly.entity_id
_entity_poly.type
_entity_poly.pdbx_seq_one_letter_code
_entity_poly.pdbx_strand_id
1 'polypeptide(L)'
;MSNLFVRLSNICEGNVLPMKMPFFSLAIKLLDRQNYAKKFMLIGIVLVIPIVFLMYFYISSKNVGIHFGKQELLGSQYNAGVTKLLRTAEKLREQTNTYRSSQGDATASTAITRLQQQMDTAIAAQDKLDADLGKTLGTSKAWSLIKSEWQSNKSTVLQSSTTDPQYNKHLTLVEDLLKLTELVANNSNLILDPDLDSYYIMDITQVKLPAVSNLLSLSLTIAEEASRSNQLSLEARTQLLRYMTLLQYDMDTAQSDLQTAFTSNPAIKPLLSNQLAETSSLIQKLEKQFNEQLLSEGGQLSSTSAEFTSLSRAAIASIYKLSDQATPVLDQLLHERIDSFTSQLYQAIIFIAALLALALYLAIAFCISTVSALTNLEKLSRSIASGDLSVTSDYAPRDEIGAFTKSFNHMVASLRTVISHMKESAVSVSNASKDISQSTEEIARGSSEQARSTLEMNELLMQQAAAINLVARNAENTSHLCMDTKQISDESSRVVQLSIDSMSALSSKMTTLQDASMRIGEIIEVIDEIAQQTNLLALNQPLKQPAQASKAAASLS
;
A
#
# COMPACT_ATOMS: atom_id res chain seq x y z
N MET A 1 -10.10 19.60 1.50
CA MET A 1 -9.18 18.46 1.29
C MET A 1 -7.87 18.84 0.62
N SER A 2 -7.82 19.70 -0.42
CA SER A 2 -6.58 20.01 -1.18
C SER A 2 -5.35 20.37 -0.32
N ASN A 3 -5.50 21.27 0.67
CA ASN A 3 -4.42 21.64 1.60
C ASN A 3 -3.86 20.48 2.45
N LEU A 4 -4.55 19.34 2.54
CA LEU A 4 -4.04 18.13 3.17
C LEU A 4 -3.15 17.34 2.20
N PHE A 5 -3.59 17.19 0.94
CA PHE A 5 -2.80 16.52 -0.12
C PHE A 5 -1.52 17.27 -0.46
N VAL A 6 -1.57 18.60 -0.59
CA VAL A 6 -0.36 19.42 -0.81
C VAL A 6 0.62 19.31 0.37
N ARG A 7 0.12 19.27 1.61
CA ARG A 7 0.98 19.04 2.78
C ARG A 7 1.56 17.63 2.86
N LEU A 8 0.85 16.61 2.35
CA LEU A 8 1.38 15.25 2.25
C LEU A 8 2.46 15.13 1.16
N SER A 9 2.28 15.79 0.01
CA SER A 9 3.29 15.88 -1.05
C SER A 9 4.61 16.47 -0.51
N ASN A 10 4.54 17.61 0.17
CA ASN A 10 5.72 18.32 0.69
C ASN A 10 6.40 17.60 1.87
N ILE A 11 5.84 16.51 2.41
CA ILE A 11 6.51 15.68 3.44
C ILE A 11 7.49 14.70 2.79
N CYS A 12 7.27 14.27 1.54
CA CYS A 12 8.19 13.38 0.82
C CYS A 12 9.44 14.12 0.29
N GLU A 13 9.35 15.44 0.05
CA GLU A 13 10.46 16.25 -0.49
C GLU A 13 11.43 16.80 0.58
N GLY A 14 11.55 16.11 1.71
CA GLY A 14 12.78 16.17 2.53
C GLY A 14 12.93 17.33 3.52
N ASN A 15 11.83 17.85 4.10
CA ASN A 15 11.93 18.85 5.19
C ASN A 15 11.25 18.37 6.48
N VAL A 16 12.03 17.76 7.38
CA VAL A 16 11.53 16.99 8.52
C VAL A 16 11.18 17.89 9.72
N LEU A 17 9.94 18.36 9.77
CA LEU A 17 9.36 18.96 10.98
C LEU A 17 8.90 17.85 11.96
N PRO A 18 9.36 17.84 13.23
CA PRO A 18 8.99 16.81 14.23
C PRO A 18 7.59 17.07 14.80
N MET A 19 6.57 16.91 13.96
CA MET A 19 5.17 17.21 14.31
C MET A 19 4.58 16.12 15.22
N LYS A 20 4.77 16.29 16.54
CA LYS A 20 4.09 15.50 17.58
C LYS A 20 2.57 15.73 17.54
N MET A 21 1.86 15.07 16.62
CA MET A 21 0.40 15.10 16.57
C MET A 21 -0.16 14.21 17.71
N PRO A 22 -0.77 14.78 18.77
CA PRO A 22 -1.21 13.98 19.92
C PRO A 22 -2.34 13.00 19.56
N PHE A 23 -3.17 13.37 18.58
CA PHE A 23 -4.30 12.58 18.07
C PHE A 23 -3.90 11.16 17.63
N PHE A 24 -2.79 11.02 16.89
CA PHE A 24 -2.32 9.71 16.41
C PHE A 24 -1.46 8.95 17.44
N SER A 25 -1.10 9.56 18.57
CA SER A 25 -0.13 8.98 19.52
C SER A 25 -0.57 7.65 20.14
N LEU A 26 -1.89 7.41 20.26
CA LEU A 26 -2.44 6.12 20.73
C LEU A 26 -2.34 5.04 19.65
N ALA A 27 -2.71 5.38 18.41
CA ALA A 27 -2.65 4.46 17.26
C ALA A 27 -1.21 4.05 16.93
N ILE A 28 -0.27 5.00 16.96
CA ILE A 28 1.16 4.77 16.76
C ILE A 28 1.69 3.80 17.84
N LYS A 29 1.46 4.07 19.13
CA LYS A 29 1.86 3.18 20.24
C LYS A 29 1.28 1.77 20.14
N LEU A 30 0.08 1.60 19.58
CA LEU A 30 -0.56 0.30 19.40
C LEU A 30 0.03 -0.46 18.20
N LEU A 31 0.27 0.23 17.08
CA LEU A 31 0.87 -0.34 15.87
C LEU A 31 2.35 -0.68 16.05
N ASP A 32 3.14 0.14 16.75
CA ASP A 32 4.59 -0.07 16.92
C ASP A 32 4.96 -1.31 17.73
N ARG A 33 4.01 -1.84 18.52
CA ARG A 33 4.17 -3.11 19.24
C ARG A 33 3.90 -4.36 18.39
N GLN A 34 3.60 -4.22 17.09
CA GLN A 34 3.23 -5.32 16.20
C GLN A 34 4.15 -5.41 14.98
N ASN A 35 4.35 -6.63 14.47
CA ASN A 35 5.04 -6.84 13.20
C ASN A 35 4.19 -6.36 12.01
N TYR A 36 4.83 -6.09 10.86
CA TYR A 36 4.17 -5.51 9.69
C TYR A 36 2.94 -6.30 9.21
N ALA A 37 3.01 -7.64 9.21
CA ALA A 37 1.86 -8.49 8.85
C ALA A 37 0.60 -8.20 9.69
N LYS A 38 0.74 -8.05 11.01
CA LYS A 38 -0.37 -7.65 11.89
C LYS A 38 -0.82 -6.21 11.67
N LYS A 39 0.09 -5.27 11.36
CA LYS A 39 -0.29 -3.89 11.02
C LYS A 39 -1.19 -3.87 9.77
N PHE A 40 -0.84 -4.61 8.72
CA PHE A 40 -1.66 -4.73 7.50
C PHE A 40 -2.96 -5.47 7.73
N MET A 41 -2.97 -6.56 8.52
CA MET A 41 -4.19 -7.28 8.87
C MET A 41 -5.20 -6.38 9.61
N LEU A 42 -4.74 -5.55 10.55
CA LEU A 42 -5.59 -4.59 11.27
C LEU A 42 -6.24 -3.57 10.32
N ILE A 43 -5.45 -3.00 9.40
CA ILE A 43 -5.93 -2.04 8.39
C ILE A 43 -6.95 -2.71 7.46
N GLY A 44 -6.67 -3.93 6.99
CA GLY A 44 -7.58 -4.71 6.15
C GLY A 44 -8.93 -4.97 6.82
N ILE A 45 -8.93 -5.40 8.09
CA ILE A 45 -10.17 -5.61 8.87
C ILE A 45 -10.99 -4.31 8.98
N VAL A 46 -10.33 -3.18 9.29
CA VAL A 46 -11.02 -1.88 9.41
C VAL A 46 -11.63 -1.42 8.08
N LEU A 47 -10.99 -1.71 6.94
CA LEU A 47 -11.53 -1.41 5.61
C LEU A 47 -12.66 -2.35 5.16
N VAL A 48 -12.66 -3.61 5.63
CA VAL A 48 -13.70 -4.59 5.30
C VAL A 48 -15.00 -4.33 6.08
N ILE A 49 -14.95 -3.80 7.30
CA ILE A 49 -16.14 -3.56 8.13
C ILE A 49 -17.21 -2.69 7.42
N PRO A 50 -16.89 -1.51 6.84
CA PRO A 50 -17.87 -0.73 6.08
C PRO A 50 -18.44 -1.46 4.86
N ILE A 51 -17.63 -2.27 4.17
CA ILE A 51 -18.05 -3.04 2.99
C ILE A 51 -19.07 -4.10 3.41
N VAL A 52 -18.79 -4.87 4.48
CA VAL A 52 -19.71 -5.88 5.02
C VAL A 52 -21.00 -5.24 5.53
N PHE A 53 -20.92 -4.08 6.18
CA PHE A 53 -22.09 -3.33 6.68
C PHE A 53 -22.99 -2.86 5.52
N LEU A 54 -22.42 -2.18 4.51
CA LEU A 54 -23.17 -1.75 3.33
C LEU A 54 -23.75 -2.94 2.55
N MET A 55 -22.99 -4.04 2.45
CA MET A 55 -23.46 -5.24 1.78
C MET A 55 -24.61 -5.92 2.52
N TYR A 56 -24.58 -5.95 3.86
CA TYR A 56 -25.72 -6.42 4.66
C TYR A 56 -26.98 -5.59 4.40
N PHE A 57 -26.87 -4.26 4.35
CA PHE A 57 -28.00 -3.38 4.02
C PHE A 57 -28.52 -3.60 2.59
N TYR A 58 -27.63 -3.79 1.60
CA TYR A 58 -28.01 -4.08 0.22
C TYR A 58 -28.72 -5.43 0.09
N ILE A 59 -28.16 -6.49 0.68
CA ILE A 59 -28.78 -7.84 0.73
C ILE A 59 -30.15 -7.77 1.41
N SER A 60 -30.25 -7.08 2.55
CA SER A 60 -31.51 -6.92 3.28
C SER A 60 -32.57 -6.21 2.42
N SER A 61 -32.22 -5.07 1.80
CA SER A 61 -33.11 -4.32 0.92
C SER A 61 -33.61 -5.15 -0.27
N LYS A 62 -32.72 -5.91 -0.94
CA LYS A 62 -33.12 -6.80 -2.05
C LYS A 62 -33.95 -7.99 -1.59
N ASN A 63 -33.65 -8.55 -0.42
CA ASN A 63 -34.44 -9.65 0.16
C ASN A 63 -35.87 -9.22 0.54
N VAL A 64 -36.09 -7.96 0.95
CA VAL A 64 -37.45 -7.41 1.15
C VAL A 64 -38.22 -7.44 -0.18
N GLY A 65 -37.66 -6.93 -1.27
CA GLY A 65 -38.29 -6.96 -2.59
C GLY A 65 -38.53 -8.39 -3.12
N ILE A 66 -37.58 -9.30 -2.92
CA ILE A 66 -37.72 -10.72 -3.28
C ILE A 66 -38.80 -11.43 -2.44
N HIS A 67 -38.96 -11.07 -1.16
CA HIS A 67 -40.00 -11.63 -0.32
C HIS A 67 -41.39 -11.08 -0.70
N PHE A 68 -41.48 -9.78 -0.98
CA PHE A 68 -42.70 -9.11 -1.46
C PHE A 68 -43.22 -9.78 -2.74
N GLY A 69 -42.37 -9.88 -3.78
CA GLY A 69 -42.67 -10.60 -5.03
C GLY A 69 -43.16 -12.03 -4.82
N LYS A 70 -42.57 -12.75 -3.86
CA LYS A 70 -42.98 -14.13 -3.55
C LYS A 70 -44.33 -14.20 -2.84
N GLN A 71 -44.68 -13.24 -2.00
CA GLN A 71 -46.02 -13.19 -1.40
C GLN A 71 -47.09 -12.89 -2.46
N GLU A 72 -46.81 -11.94 -3.37
CA GLU A 72 -47.71 -11.58 -4.46
C GLU A 72 -48.03 -12.79 -5.35
N LEU A 73 -46.99 -13.54 -5.73
CA LEU A 73 -47.12 -14.76 -6.53
C LEU A 73 -47.93 -15.86 -5.80
N LEU A 74 -47.72 -16.03 -4.49
CA LEU A 74 -48.51 -16.97 -3.69
C LEU A 74 -49.99 -16.55 -3.58
N GLY A 75 -50.26 -15.24 -3.53
CA GLY A 75 -51.61 -14.69 -3.62
C GLY A 75 -52.27 -14.99 -4.97
N SER A 76 -51.55 -14.74 -6.07
CA SER A 76 -52.03 -15.00 -7.43
C SER A 76 -52.38 -16.47 -7.63
N GLN A 77 -51.50 -17.38 -7.18
CA GLN A 77 -51.72 -18.83 -7.25
C GLN A 77 -52.92 -19.29 -6.40
N TYR A 78 -53.10 -18.73 -5.19
CA TYR A 78 -54.26 -19.02 -4.35
C TYR A 78 -55.56 -18.55 -5.01
N ASN A 79 -55.58 -17.31 -5.54
CA ASN A 79 -56.75 -16.74 -6.21
C ASN A 79 -57.06 -17.38 -7.56
N ALA A 80 -56.07 -17.87 -8.30
CA ALA A 80 -56.28 -18.69 -9.49
C ALA A 80 -57.03 -20.00 -9.20
N GLY A 81 -57.09 -20.43 -7.94
CA GLY A 81 -58.00 -21.48 -7.46
C GLY A 81 -59.39 -20.94 -7.09
N VAL A 82 -59.47 -19.81 -6.38
CA VAL A 82 -60.74 -19.13 -6.05
C VAL A 82 -61.55 -18.75 -7.29
N THR A 83 -60.92 -18.27 -8.36
CA THR A 83 -61.57 -17.96 -9.66
C THR A 83 -62.19 -19.19 -10.33
N LYS A 84 -61.66 -20.41 -10.09
CA LYS A 84 -62.26 -21.67 -10.58
C LYS A 84 -63.48 -22.06 -9.74
N LEU A 85 -63.46 -21.79 -8.43
CA LEU A 85 -64.62 -21.94 -7.56
C LEU A 85 -65.73 -20.96 -7.96
N LEU A 86 -65.40 -19.68 -8.16
CA LEU A 86 -66.33 -18.62 -8.62
C LEU A 86 -67.03 -19.02 -9.92
N ARG A 87 -66.25 -19.42 -10.94
CA ARG A 87 -66.74 -19.92 -12.25
C ARG A 87 -67.67 -21.12 -12.13
N THR A 88 -67.53 -21.92 -11.07
CA THR A 88 -68.38 -23.10 -10.80
C THR A 88 -69.62 -22.70 -10.00
N ALA A 89 -69.51 -21.76 -9.06
CA ALA A 89 -70.62 -21.22 -8.28
C ALA A 89 -71.62 -20.44 -9.15
N GLU A 90 -71.15 -19.63 -10.09
CA GLU A 90 -72.00 -18.91 -11.05
C GLU A 90 -72.77 -19.87 -11.99
N LYS A 91 -72.12 -20.95 -12.46
CA LYS A 91 -72.79 -21.99 -13.25
C LYS A 91 -73.77 -22.82 -12.42
N LEU A 92 -73.50 -23.04 -11.13
CA LEU A 92 -74.46 -23.65 -10.22
C LEU A 92 -75.68 -22.74 -10.01
N ARG A 93 -75.50 -21.41 -9.91
CA ARG A 93 -76.60 -20.42 -9.84
C ARG A 93 -77.48 -20.50 -11.09
N GLU A 94 -76.87 -20.47 -12.29
CA GLU A 94 -77.54 -20.63 -13.59
C GLU A 94 -78.34 -21.95 -13.70
N GLN A 95 -77.69 -23.09 -13.44
CA GLN A 95 -78.33 -24.40 -13.61
C GLN A 95 -79.40 -24.68 -12.54
N THR A 96 -79.24 -24.13 -11.32
CA THR A 96 -80.29 -24.15 -10.29
C THR A 96 -81.49 -23.30 -10.68
N ASN A 97 -81.26 -22.15 -11.31
CA ASN A 97 -82.34 -21.33 -11.86
C ASN A 97 -83.09 -22.06 -12.98
N THR A 98 -82.35 -22.71 -13.89
CA THR A 98 -82.90 -23.55 -14.97
C THR A 98 -83.70 -24.75 -14.43
N TYR A 99 -83.22 -25.42 -13.38
CA TYR A 99 -83.93 -26.54 -12.74
C TYR A 99 -85.24 -26.09 -12.08
N ARG A 100 -85.26 -24.90 -11.46
CA ARG A 100 -86.47 -24.29 -10.89
C ARG A 100 -87.47 -23.85 -11.98
N SER A 101 -87.00 -23.21 -13.05
CA SER A 101 -87.88 -22.70 -14.12
C SER A 101 -88.56 -23.81 -14.92
N SER A 102 -87.87 -24.94 -15.09
CA SER A 102 -88.36 -26.15 -15.78
C SER A 102 -89.21 -27.09 -14.91
N GLN A 103 -89.48 -26.73 -13.65
CA GLN A 103 -90.20 -27.57 -12.68
C GLN A 103 -89.54 -28.94 -12.42
N GLY A 104 -88.20 -29.00 -12.48
CA GLY A 104 -87.44 -30.18 -12.08
C GLY A 104 -86.83 -31.01 -13.22
N ASP A 105 -86.46 -30.40 -14.35
CA ASP A 105 -85.85 -31.10 -15.49
C ASP A 105 -84.65 -31.98 -15.10
N ALA A 106 -84.63 -33.21 -15.64
CA ALA A 106 -83.56 -34.18 -15.44
C ALA A 106 -82.23 -33.71 -16.05
N THR A 107 -82.25 -32.92 -17.13
CA THR A 107 -81.04 -32.39 -17.77
C THR A 107 -80.33 -31.37 -16.87
N ALA A 108 -81.08 -30.39 -16.34
CA ALA A 108 -80.60 -29.44 -15.35
C ALA A 108 -80.16 -30.11 -14.04
N SER A 109 -80.91 -31.10 -13.53
CA SER A 109 -80.51 -31.90 -12.36
C SER A 109 -79.17 -32.63 -12.57
N THR A 110 -78.98 -33.22 -13.76
CA THR A 110 -77.72 -33.88 -14.15
C THR A 110 -76.58 -32.85 -14.28
N ALA A 111 -76.85 -31.65 -14.77
CA ALA A 111 -75.88 -30.56 -14.85
C ALA A 111 -75.47 -30.04 -13.45
N ILE A 112 -76.42 -29.86 -12.54
CA ILE A 112 -76.16 -29.50 -11.13
C ILE A 112 -75.28 -30.56 -10.47
N THR A 113 -75.64 -31.84 -10.55
CA THR A 113 -74.89 -32.95 -9.93
C THR A 113 -73.43 -33.00 -10.42
N ARG A 114 -73.22 -32.81 -11.73
CA ARG A 114 -71.89 -32.71 -12.35
C ARG A 114 -71.10 -31.48 -11.87
N LEU A 115 -71.76 -30.32 -11.75
CA LEU A 115 -71.14 -29.09 -11.23
C LEU A 115 -70.82 -29.18 -9.73
N GLN A 116 -71.63 -29.89 -8.94
CA GLN A 116 -71.32 -30.20 -7.53
C GLN A 116 -70.02 -31.01 -7.42
N GLN A 117 -69.85 -32.04 -8.24
CA GLN A 117 -68.63 -32.84 -8.27
C GLN A 117 -67.40 -32.01 -8.71
N GLN A 118 -67.58 -31.08 -9.66
CA GLN A 118 -66.53 -30.14 -10.06
C GLN A 118 -66.17 -29.17 -8.91
N MET A 119 -67.17 -28.66 -8.19
CA MET A 119 -66.97 -27.81 -7.00
C MET A 119 -66.24 -28.56 -5.88
N ASP A 120 -66.66 -29.79 -5.55
CA ASP A 120 -65.95 -30.64 -4.56
C ASP A 120 -64.48 -30.86 -4.95
N THR A 121 -64.22 -31.11 -6.24
CA THR A 121 -62.86 -31.33 -6.77
C THR A 121 -62.01 -30.06 -6.67
N ALA A 122 -62.59 -28.89 -6.96
CA ALA A 122 -61.91 -27.60 -6.81
C ALA A 122 -61.67 -27.25 -5.33
N ILE A 123 -62.63 -27.54 -4.43
CA ILE A 123 -62.47 -27.39 -2.98
C ILE A 123 -61.33 -28.29 -2.46
N ALA A 124 -61.26 -29.54 -2.91
CA ALA A 124 -60.18 -30.47 -2.53
C ALA A 124 -58.80 -30.10 -3.10
N ALA A 125 -58.73 -29.23 -4.12
CA ALA A 125 -57.50 -28.61 -4.59
C ALA A 125 -57.14 -27.38 -3.74
N GLN A 126 -58.11 -26.49 -3.51
CA GLN A 126 -57.94 -25.29 -2.69
C GLN A 126 -57.59 -25.63 -1.23
N ASP A 127 -58.08 -26.75 -0.70
CA ASP A 127 -57.73 -27.26 0.64
C ASP A 127 -56.24 -27.55 0.84
N LYS A 128 -55.52 -27.87 -0.24
CA LYS A 128 -54.06 -28.05 -0.20
C LYS A 128 -53.37 -26.69 -0.15
N LEU A 129 -53.81 -25.77 -1.00
CA LEU A 129 -53.31 -24.39 -1.01
C LEU A 129 -53.56 -23.67 0.32
N ASP A 130 -54.71 -23.86 0.97
CA ASP A 130 -54.99 -23.26 2.28
C ASP A 130 -54.26 -23.96 3.44
N ALA A 131 -54.00 -25.27 3.35
CA ALA A 131 -53.15 -25.97 4.33
C ALA A 131 -51.70 -25.45 4.32
N ASP A 132 -51.15 -25.17 3.13
CA ASP A 132 -49.78 -24.69 2.94
C ASP A 132 -49.65 -23.16 3.14
N LEU A 133 -50.59 -22.38 2.62
CA LEU A 133 -50.51 -20.91 2.53
C LEU A 133 -51.46 -20.16 3.47
N GLY A 134 -52.54 -20.79 3.93
CA GLY A 134 -53.67 -20.07 4.55
C GLY A 134 -53.39 -19.48 5.93
N LYS A 135 -52.31 -19.90 6.60
CA LYS A 135 -51.76 -19.22 7.78
C LYS A 135 -50.99 -17.95 7.43
N THR A 136 -50.29 -17.94 6.29
CA THR A 136 -49.52 -16.80 5.79
C THR A 136 -50.45 -15.74 5.20
N LEU A 137 -51.47 -16.16 4.44
CA LEU A 137 -52.46 -15.30 3.79
C LEU A 137 -53.67 -14.98 4.70
N GLY A 138 -53.74 -15.54 5.91
CA GLY A 138 -54.84 -15.33 6.87
C GLY A 138 -56.20 -15.92 6.47
N THR A 139 -56.26 -16.72 5.40
CA THR A 139 -57.50 -17.16 4.74
C THR A 139 -58.25 -18.27 5.48
N SER A 140 -57.57 -19.14 6.24
CA SER A 140 -58.13 -20.42 6.69
C SER A 140 -59.44 -20.31 7.49
N LYS A 141 -59.70 -19.18 8.17
CA LYS A 141 -61.00 -18.94 8.82
C LYS A 141 -62.12 -18.71 7.82
N ALA A 142 -61.91 -17.83 6.83
CA ALA A 142 -62.89 -17.54 5.78
C ALA A 142 -63.11 -18.78 4.90
N TRP A 143 -62.02 -19.47 4.54
CA TRP A 143 -62.08 -20.70 3.75
C TRP A 143 -62.86 -21.83 4.45
N SER A 144 -62.69 -21.99 5.76
CA SER A 144 -63.46 -22.97 6.56
C SER A 144 -64.96 -22.68 6.54
N LEU A 145 -65.36 -21.40 6.61
CA LEU A 145 -66.78 -20.98 6.52
C LEU A 145 -67.37 -21.29 5.14
N ILE A 146 -66.69 -20.87 4.07
CA ILE A 146 -67.10 -21.11 2.67
C ILE A 146 -67.33 -22.60 2.39
N LYS A 147 -66.45 -23.48 2.90
CA LYS A 147 -66.62 -24.94 2.79
C LYS A 147 -67.83 -25.47 3.58
N SER A 148 -68.09 -24.94 4.77
CA SER A 148 -69.23 -25.33 5.60
C SER A 148 -70.55 -24.96 4.91
N GLU A 149 -70.62 -23.75 4.36
CA GLU A 149 -71.77 -23.29 3.57
C GLU A 149 -71.94 -24.10 2.28
N TRP A 150 -70.86 -24.44 1.58
CA TRP A 150 -70.94 -25.32 0.41
C TRP A 150 -71.64 -26.64 0.74
N GLN A 151 -71.27 -27.34 1.81
CA GLN A 151 -71.90 -28.63 2.16
C GLN A 151 -73.38 -28.48 2.55
N SER A 152 -73.74 -27.37 3.21
CA SER A 152 -75.16 -27.00 3.49
C SER A 152 -75.96 -26.71 2.21
N ASN A 153 -75.34 -26.06 1.23
CA ASN A 153 -76.00 -25.66 -0.02
C ASN A 153 -76.13 -26.84 -0.98
N LYS A 154 -75.06 -27.61 -1.15
CA LYS A 154 -74.99 -28.84 -1.95
C LYS A 154 -76.07 -29.86 -1.58
N SER A 155 -76.31 -30.06 -0.29
CA SER A 155 -77.31 -31.01 0.20
C SER A 155 -78.77 -30.54 -0.01
N THR A 156 -79.00 -29.22 -0.11
CA THR A 156 -80.36 -28.65 -0.20
C THR A 156 -80.82 -28.28 -1.61
N VAL A 157 -79.90 -28.05 -2.56
CA VAL A 157 -80.20 -27.49 -3.91
C VAL A 157 -81.13 -28.33 -4.81
N LEU A 158 -81.20 -29.65 -4.60
CA LEU A 158 -82.15 -30.54 -5.29
C LEU A 158 -83.36 -30.93 -4.42
N GLN A 159 -83.46 -30.35 -3.22
CA GLN A 159 -84.54 -30.60 -2.25
C GLN A 159 -85.51 -29.42 -2.11
N SER A 160 -85.19 -28.25 -2.70
CA SER A 160 -86.07 -27.09 -2.71
C SER A 160 -87.42 -27.36 -3.37
N SER A 161 -88.50 -27.03 -2.66
CA SER A 161 -89.76 -26.70 -3.31
C SER A 161 -89.60 -25.41 -4.12
N THR A 162 -90.49 -25.16 -5.09
CA THR A 162 -90.40 -24.04 -6.04
C THR A 162 -90.42 -22.64 -5.39
N THR A 163 -90.79 -22.56 -4.11
CA THR A 163 -90.96 -21.34 -3.31
C THR A 163 -89.81 -21.02 -2.35
N ASP A 164 -88.76 -21.85 -2.26
CA ASP A 164 -87.74 -21.77 -1.21
C ASP A 164 -86.62 -20.74 -1.50
N PRO A 165 -86.10 -19.94 -0.52
CA PRO A 165 -85.08 -18.89 -0.74
C PRO A 165 -83.66 -19.34 -1.14
N GLN A 166 -83.48 -20.54 -1.70
CA GLN A 166 -82.15 -21.10 -1.99
C GLN A 166 -81.37 -20.35 -3.08
N TYR A 167 -82.02 -19.49 -3.86
CA TYR A 167 -81.34 -18.53 -4.71
C TYR A 167 -80.31 -17.69 -3.93
N ASN A 168 -80.68 -17.24 -2.72
CA ASN A 168 -79.83 -16.41 -1.87
C ASN A 168 -78.58 -17.16 -1.39
N LYS A 169 -78.66 -18.48 -1.20
CA LYS A 169 -77.51 -19.33 -0.82
C LYS A 169 -76.41 -19.34 -1.89
N HIS A 170 -76.78 -19.35 -3.17
CA HIS A 170 -75.82 -19.23 -4.27
C HIS A 170 -75.26 -17.82 -4.40
N LEU A 171 -76.04 -16.79 -4.04
CA LEU A 171 -75.55 -15.42 -4.00
C LEU A 171 -74.48 -15.24 -2.91
N THR A 172 -74.75 -15.66 -1.67
CA THR A 172 -73.79 -15.60 -0.55
C THR A 172 -72.48 -16.33 -0.87
N LEU A 173 -72.56 -17.55 -1.44
CA LEU A 173 -71.36 -18.29 -1.84
C LEU A 173 -70.50 -17.56 -2.88
N VAL A 174 -71.13 -16.86 -3.84
CA VAL A 174 -70.40 -16.04 -4.83
C VAL A 174 -69.78 -14.80 -4.16
N GLU A 175 -70.52 -14.12 -3.29
CA GLU A 175 -70.02 -12.96 -2.55
C GLU A 175 -68.85 -13.30 -1.61
N ASP A 176 -68.89 -14.43 -0.91
CA ASP A 176 -67.84 -14.82 0.04
C ASP A 176 -66.60 -15.38 -0.67
N LEU A 177 -66.75 -15.97 -1.87
CA LEU A 177 -65.61 -16.23 -2.76
C LEU A 177 -64.95 -14.94 -3.25
N LEU A 178 -65.73 -13.89 -3.59
CA LEU A 178 -65.17 -12.58 -3.95
C LEU A 178 -64.44 -11.91 -2.76
N LYS A 179 -65.03 -11.94 -1.56
CA LYS A 179 -64.38 -11.46 -0.32
C LYS A 179 -63.10 -12.25 0.02
N LEU A 180 -63.04 -13.53 -0.33
CA LEU A 180 -61.83 -14.34 -0.19
C LEU A 180 -60.74 -13.89 -1.18
N THR A 181 -61.10 -13.61 -2.45
CA THR A 181 -60.16 -13.04 -3.44
C THR A 181 -59.57 -11.72 -2.95
N GLU A 182 -60.41 -10.83 -2.40
CA GLU A 182 -60.00 -9.55 -1.81
C GLU A 182 -59.09 -9.73 -0.59
N LEU A 183 -59.45 -10.63 0.34
CA LEU A 183 -58.64 -10.93 1.53
C LEU A 183 -57.24 -11.44 1.16
N VAL A 184 -57.15 -12.31 0.15
CA VAL A 184 -55.89 -12.81 -0.38
C VAL A 184 -55.10 -11.68 -1.04
N ALA A 185 -55.73 -10.86 -1.88
CA ALA A 185 -55.06 -9.79 -2.60
C ALA A 185 -54.51 -8.69 -1.65
N ASN A 186 -55.17 -8.46 -0.52
CA ASN A 186 -54.64 -7.63 0.57
C ASN A 186 -53.43 -8.31 1.27
N ASN A 187 -53.60 -9.54 1.75
CA ASN A 187 -52.60 -10.19 2.61
C ASN A 187 -51.37 -10.75 1.85
N SER A 188 -51.44 -10.86 0.53
CA SER A 188 -50.31 -11.19 -0.36
C SER A 188 -49.49 -9.98 -0.81
N ASN A 189 -49.94 -8.77 -0.48
CA ASN A 189 -49.47 -7.49 -1.03
C ASN A 189 -49.81 -7.22 -2.51
N LEU A 190 -50.58 -8.08 -3.21
CA LEU A 190 -50.98 -7.86 -4.61
C LEU A 190 -51.60 -6.48 -4.84
N ILE A 191 -52.49 -6.03 -3.94
CA ILE A 191 -53.13 -4.69 -4.01
C ILE A 191 -52.12 -3.52 -3.93
N LEU A 192 -50.89 -3.79 -3.48
CA LEU A 192 -49.79 -2.84 -3.31
C LEU A 192 -48.63 -3.07 -4.29
N ASP A 193 -48.88 -3.75 -5.42
CA ASP A 193 -47.86 -3.99 -6.45
C ASP A 193 -47.18 -2.67 -6.89
N PRO A 194 -45.84 -2.57 -6.79
CA PRO A 194 -45.11 -1.32 -6.99
C PRO A 194 -44.85 -0.93 -8.45
N ASP A 195 -45.02 -1.85 -9.41
CA ASP A 195 -44.69 -1.62 -10.82
C ASP A 195 -45.96 -1.53 -11.68
N LEU A 196 -45.97 -0.57 -12.60
CA LEU A 196 -47.22 -0.07 -13.20
C LEU A 196 -47.93 -1.11 -14.09
N ASP A 197 -47.20 -1.98 -14.79
CA ASP A 197 -47.79 -3.03 -15.62
C ASP A 197 -48.35 -4.19 -14.80
N SER A 198 -47.60 -4.70 -13.82
CA SER A 198 -48.09 -5.76 -12.93
C SER A 198 -49.24 -5.28 -12.05
N TYR A 199 -49.21 -4.04 -11.54
CA TYR A 199 -50.32 -3.42 -10.80
C TYR A 199 -51.65 -3.45 -11.57
N TYR A 200 -51.67 -3.01 -12.83
CA TYR A 200 -52.91 -3.02 -13.59
C TYR A 200 -53.39 -4.44 -13.92
N ILE A 201 -52.49 -5.36 -14.33
CA ILE A 201 -52.89 -6.76 -14.57
C ILE A 201 -53.39 -7.43 -13.28
N MET A 202 -52.86 -7.05 -12.11
CA MET A 202 -53.38 -7.44 -10.81
C MET A 202 -54.81 -6.92 -10.60
N ASP A 203 -55.08 -5.62 -10.69
CA ASP A 203 -56.42 -5.07 -10.46
C ASP A 203 -57.46 -5.69 -11.42
N ILE A 204 -57.08 -5.89 -12.68
CA ILE A 204 -57.90 -6.55 -13.69
C ILE A 204 -58.21 -8.01 -13.32
N THR A 205 -57.20 -8.80 -12.92
CA THR A 205 -57.38 -10.23 -12.62
C THR A 205 -58.00 -10.52 -11.26
N GLN A 206 -57.74 -9.68 -10.26
CA GLN A 206 -58.17 -9.89 -8.87
C GLN A 206 -59.46 -9.14 -8.52
N VAL A 207 -59.75 -8.00 -9.17
CA VAL A 207 -60.89 -7.12 -8.83
C VAL A 207 -61.88 -7.00 -10.00
N LYS A 208 -61.46 -6.51 -11.16
CA LYS A 208 -62.38 -6.12 -12.26
C LYS A 208 -63.07 -7.31 -12.92
N LEU A 209 -62.32 -8.29 -13.42
CA LEU A 209 -62.91 -9.43 -14.14
C LEU A 209 -63.84 -10.29 -13.24
N PRO A 210 -63.52 -10.55 -11.95
CA PRO A 210 -64.48 -11.18 -11.03
C PRO A 210 -65.76 -10.37 -10.82
N ALA A 211 -65.67 -9.04 -10.69
CA ALA A 211 -66.85 -8.17 -10.54
C ALA A 211 -67.74 -8.18 -11.80
N VAL A 212 -67.14 -8.02 -13.00
CA VAL A 212 -67.85 -8.06 -14.29
C VAL A 212 -68.50 -9.43 -14.53
N SER A 213 -67.85 -10.54 -14.16
CA SER A 213 -68.44 -11.89 -14.26
C SER A 213 -69.69 -12.04 -13.38
N ASN A 214 -69.63 -11.57 -12.13
CA ASN A 214 -70.79 -11.65 -11.24
C ASN A 214 -71.93 -10.74 -11.70
N LEU A 215 -71.63 -9.52 -12.18
CA LEU A 215 -72.63 -8.60 -12.76
C LEU A 215 -73.31 -9.20 -14.00
N LEU A 216 -72.54 -9.83 -14.90
CA LEU A 216 -73.08 -10.59 -16.04
C LEU A 216 -73.96 -11.77 -15.58
N SER A 217 -73.51 -12.56 -14.60
CA SER A 217 -74.22 -13.74 -14.12
C SER A 217 -75.50 -13.39 -13.32
N LEU A 218 -75.51 -12.27 -12.60
CA LEU A 218 -76.72 -11.69 -12.01
C LEU A 218 -77.70 -11.22 -13.10
N SER A 219 -77.20 -10.54 -14.12
CA SER A 219 -77.99 -10.05 -15.26
C SER A 219 -78.64 -11.18 -16.06
N LEU A 220 -77.87 -12.25 -16.32
CA LEU A 220 -78.34 -13.51 -16.90
C LEU A 220 -79.49 -14.12 -16.08
N THR A 221 -79.32 -14.20 -14.76
CA THR A 221 -80.35 -14.79 -13.88
C THR A 221 -81.67 -14.00 -13.92
N ILE A 222 -81.60 -12.66 -13.92
CA ILE A 222 -82.80 -11.80 -14.06
C ILE A 222 -83.49 -12.03 -15.42
N ALA A 223 -82.73 -12.13 -16.51
CA ALA A 223 -83.30 -12.36 -17.83
C ALA A 223 -83.95 -13.75 -17.97
N GLU A 224 -83.34 -14.80 -17.42
CA GLU A 224 -83.93 -16.15 -17.33
C GLU A 224 -85.23 -16.17 -16.54
N GLU A 225 -85.27 -15.50 -15.38
CA GLU A 225 -86.47 -15.40 -14.54
C GLU A 225 -87.59 -14.59 -15.24
N ALA A 226 -87.23 -13.51 -15.94
CA ALA A 226 -88.18 -12.68 -16.68
C ALA A 226 -88.76 -13.38 -17.94
N SER A 227 -88.00 -14.32 -18.53
CA SER A 227 -88.55 -15.25 -19.53
C SER A 227 -89.67 -16.12 -18.95
N ARG A 228 -89.51 -16.60 -17.71
CA ARG A 228 -90.48 -17.49 -17.03
C ARG A 228 -91.78 -16.79 -16.68
N SER A 229 -91.72 -15.53 -16.23
CA SER A 229 -92.92 -14.69 -16.00
C SER A 229 -93.50 -14.09 -17.30
N ASN A 230 -92.78 -14.19 -18.43
CA ASN A 230 -93.08 -13.51 -19.69
C ASN A 230 -93.25 -11.98 -19.56
N GLN A 231 -92.73 -11.42 -18.47
CA GLN A 231 -92.84 -10.01 -18.06
C GLN A 231 -91.63 -9.67 -17.17
N LEU A 232 -90.93 -8.59 -17.49
CA LEU A 232 -89.88 -8.04 -16.62
C LEU A 232 -90.53 -7.09 -15.60
N SER A 233 -90.45 -7.43 -14.30
CA SER A 233 -91.01 -6.57 -13.23
C SER A 233 -90.27 -5.22 -13.16
N LEU A 234 -90.91 -4.17 -12.62
CA LEU A 234 -90.29 -2.86 -12.48
C LEU A 234 -89.01 -2.92 -11.61
N GLU A 235 -89.02 -3.75 -10.57
CA GLU A 235 -87.84 -4.00 -9.74
C GLU A 235 -86.74 -4.70 -10.54
N ALA A 236 -87.06 -5.80 -11.23
CA ALA A 236 -86.10 -6.55 -12.03
C ALA A 236 -85.48 -5.68 -13.15
N ARG A 237 -86.29 -4.83 -13.81
CA ARG A 237 -85.84 -3.85 -14.80
C ARG A 237 -84.89 -2.82 -14.18
N THR A 238 -85.16 -2.36 -12.97
CA THR A 238 -84.32 -1.38 -12.25
C THR A 238 -83.00 -2.01 -11.78
N GLN A 239 -83.04 -3.24 -11.26
CA GLN A 239 -81.84 -3.99 -10.89
C GLN A 239 -80.95 -4.29 -12.11
N LEU A 240 -81.55 -4.71 -13.23
CA LEU A 240 -80.84 -5.02 -14.46
C LEU A 240 -80.23 -3.77 -15.11
N LEU A 241 -80.95 -2.64 -15.13
CA LEU A 241 -80.40 -1.33 -15.53
C LEU A 241 -79.15 -1.00 -14.71
N ARG A 242 -79.22 -1.11 -13.37
CA ARG A 242 -78.08 -0.88 -12.47
C ARG A 242 -76.91 -1.81 -12.79
N TYR A 243 -77.14 -3.10 -12.98
CA TYR A 243 -76.06 -4.05 -13.27
C TYR A 243 -75.41 -3.78 -14.63
N MET A 244 -76.19 -3.47 -15.68
CA MET A 244 -75.64 -3.12 -16.99
C MET A 244 -74.81 -1.82 -16.93
N THR A 245 -75.24 -0.80 -16.18
CA THR A 245 -74.46 0.44 -16.00
C THR A 245 -73.15 0.21 -15.24
N LEU A 246 -73.16 -0.61 -14.17
CA LEU A 246 -71.94 -0.96 -13.43
C LEU A 246 -70.98 -1.81 -14.28
N LEU A 247 -71.53 -2.78 -15.02
CA LEU A 247 -70.80 -3.66 -15.92
C LEU A 247 -70.07 -2.87 -17.01
N GLN A 248 -70.74 -1.90 -17.64
CA GLN A 248 -70.12 -1.01 -18.62
C GLN A 248 -68.97 -0.22 -17.99
N TYR A 249 -69.21 0.40 -16.82
CA TYR A 249 -68.20 1.18 -16.10
C TYR A 249 -66.95 0.35 -15.73
N ASP A 250 -67.13 -0.85 -15.16
CA ASP A 250 -66.02 -1.72 -14.78
C ASP A 250 -65.26 -2.27 -16.00
N MET A 251 -65.95 -2.52 -17.12
CA MET A 251 -65.32 -2.98 -18.37
C MET A 251 -64.56 -1.87 -19.09
N ASP A 252 -65.13 -0.66 -19.20
CA ASP A 252 -64.42 0.52 -19.74
C ASP A 252 -63.18 0.85 -18.90
N THR A 253 -63.29 0.72 -17.57
CA THR A 253 -62.16 0.86 -16.65
C THR A 253 -61.09 -0.21 -16.91
N ALA A 254 -61.45 -1.50 -16.91
CA ALA A 254 -60.51 -2.60 -17.19
C ALA A 254 -59.85 -2.51 -18.58
N GLN A 255 -60.54 -1.94 -19.58
CA GLN A 255 -59.97 -1.66 -20.90
C GLN A 255 -58.93 -0.52 -20.86
N SER A 256 -59.19 0.53 -20.08
CA SER A 256 -58.24 1.62 -19.82
C SER A 256 -57.00 1.13 -19.05
N ASP A 257 -57.21 0.29 -18.05
CA ASP A 257 -56.16 -0.32 -17.24
C ASP A 257 -55.27 -1.24 -18.09
N LEU A 258 -55.85 -2.09 -18.94
CA LEU A 258 -55.10 -2.92 -19.89
C LEU A 258 -54.32 -2.05 -20.89
N GLN A 259 -54.92 -0.98 -21.41
CA GLN A 259 -54.21 -0.07 -22.32
C GLN A 259 -53.07 0.69 -21.61
N THR A 260 -53.17 0.94 -20.30
CA THR A 260 -52.08 1.53 -19.52
C THR A 260 -50.96 0.51 -19.28
N ALA A 261 -51.30 -0.73 -18.91
CA ALA A 261 -50.35 -1.84 -18.81
C ALA A 261 -49.61 -2.09 -20.14
N PHE A 262 -50.32 -2.11 -21.27
CA PHE A 262 -49.74 -2.22 -22.62
C PHE A 262 -48.84 -1.05 -23.02
N THR A 263 -48.96 0.11 -22.36
CA THR A 263 -48.14 1.30 -22.61
C THR A 263 -46.89 1.29 -21.74
N SER A 264 -47.00 0.81 -20.49
CA SER A 264 -45.87 0.55 -19.59
C SER A 264 -44.99 -0.59 -20.12
N ASN A 265 -45.62 -1.70 -20.53
CA ASN A 265 -44.95 -2.90 -21.04
C ASN A 265 -45.58 -3.36 -22.38
N PRO A 266 -44.99 -2.98 -23.53
CA PRO A 266 -45.49 -3.36 -24.84
C PRO A 266 -45.47 -4.87 -25.13
N ALA A 267 -44.71 -5.68 -24.38
CA ALA A 267 -44.56 -7.12 -24.64
C ALA A 267 -45.81 -7.93 -24.28
N ILE A 268 -46.59 -7.47 -23.29
CA ILE A 268 -47.83 -8.15 -22.88
C ILE A 268 -49.03 -7.86 -23.80
N LYS A 269 -48.96 -6.81 -24.62
CA LYS A 269 -50.02 -6.42 -25.56
C LYS A 269 -50.45 -7.55 -26.51
N PRO A 270 -49.56 -8.20 -27.28
CA PRO A 270 -49.95 -9.30 -28.18
C PRO A 270 -50.52 -10.54 -27.47
N LEU A 271 -50.31 -10.69 -26.16
CA LEU A 271 -50.82 -11.81 -25.38
C LEU A 271 -52.31 -11.64 -25.03
N LEU A 272 -52.75 -10.40 -24.77
CA LEU A 272 -54.09 -10.12 -24.22
C LEU A 272 -55.00 -9.31 -25.15
N SER A 273 -54.47 -8.52 -26.10
CA SER A 273 -55.27 -7.55 -26.86
C SER A 273 -56.38 -8.18 -27.71
N ASN A 274 -56.17 -9.38 -28.25
CA ASN A 274 -57.17 -10.09 -29.06
C ASN A 274 -58.34 -10.56 -28.19
N GLN A 275 -58.05 -11.09 -27.00
CA GLN A 275 -59.07 -11.60 -26.07
C GLN A 275 -59.82 -10.47 -25.38
N LEU A 276 -59.16 -9.34 -25.12
CA LEU A 276 -59.81 -8.10 -24.71
C LEU A 276 -60.82 -7.65 -25.78
N ALA A 277 -60.40 -7.56 -27.04
CA ALA A 277 -61.29 -7.13 -28.13
C ALA A 277 -62.49 -8.06 -28.35
N GLU A 278 -62.32 -9.38 -28.23
CA GLU A 278 -63.41 -10.37 -28.26
C GLU A 278 -64.40 -10.11 -27.11
N THR A 279 -63.89 -9.88 -25.90
CA THR A 279 -64.68 -9.64 -24.68
C THR A 279 -65.44 -8.31 -24.74
N SER A 280 -64.78 -7.19 -25.10
CA SER A 280 -65.43 -5.89 -25.30
C SER A 280 -66.50 -5.97 -26.39
N SER A 281 -66.26 -6.69 -27.48
CA SER A 281 -67.25 -6.86 -28.55
C SER A 281 -68.49 -7.63 -28.11
N LEU A 282 -68.36 -8.60 -27.21
CA LEU A 282 -69.50 -9.34 -26.65
C LEU A 282 -70.30 -8.50 -25.67
N ILE A 283 -69.63 -7.72 -24.81
CA ILE A 283 -70.28 -6.80 -23.87
C ILE A 283 -71.03 -5.68 -24.61
N GLN A 284 -70.42 -5.04 -25.60
CA GLN A 284 -71.09 -4.02 -26.43
C GLN A 284 -72.33 -4.56 -27.18
N LYS A 285 -72.32 -5.84 -27.59
CA LYS A 285 -73.50 -6.50 -28.18
C LYS A 285 -74.60 -6.73 -27.14
N LEU A 286 -74.23 -7.13 -25.92
CA LEU A 286 -75.18 -7.34 -24.82
C LEU A 286 -75.84 -6.02 -24.38
N GLU A 287 -75.06 -4.96 -24.23
CA GLU A 287 -75.53 -3.60 -23.98
C GLU A 287 -76.45 -3.08 -25.09
N LYS A 288 -76.09 -3.33 -26.36
CA LYS A 288 -76.95 -2.99 -27.50
C LYS A 288 -78.29 -3.70 -27.41
N GLN A 289 -78.30 -5.02 -27.19
CA GLN A 289 -79.52 -5.81 -27.05
C GLN A 289 -80.41 -5.30 -25.90
N PHE A 290 -79.79 -5.01 -24.75
CA PHE A 290 -80.46 -4.47 -23.58
C PHE A 290 -81.16 -3.12 -23.88
N ASN A 291 -80.44 -2.20 -24.51
CA ASN A 291 -80.93 -0.87 -24.82
C ASN A 291 -81.97 -0.87 -25.96
N GLU A 292 -81.76 -1.62 -27.04
CA GLU A 292 -82.65 -1.62 -28.20
C GLU A 292 -83.97 -2.35 -27.96
N GLN A 293 -83.99 -3.44 -27.18
CA GLN A 293 -85.17 -4.30 -26.99
C GLN A 293 -85.74 -4.21 -25.57
N LEU A 294 -84.91 -4.41 -24.53
CA LEU A 294 -85.40 -4.51 -23.15
C LEU A 294 -85.93 -3.18 -22.57
N LEU A 295 -85.47 -2.04 -23.07
CA LEU A 295 -85.97 -0.73 -22.67
C LEU A 295 -87.16 -0.23 -23.50
N SER A 296 -87.32 -0.71 -24.73
CA SER A 296 -88.31 -0.20 -25.71
C SER A 296 -89.63 -0.98 -25.71
N GLU A 297 -89.60 -2.32 -25.62
CA GLU A 297 -90.76 -3.22 -25.80
C GLU A 297 -91.74 -3.26 -24.61
N GLY A 298 -91.78 -2.22 -23.78
CA GLY A 298 -92.72 -2.07 -22.66
C GLY A 298 -92.59 -3.08 -21.51
N GLY A 299 -91.70 -4.08 -21.62
CA GLY A 299 -91.51 -5.16 -20.66
C GLY A 299 -91.96 -6.56 -21.13
N GLN A 300 -92.38 -6.72 -22.39
CA GLN A 300 -92.53 -8.04 -23.03
C GLN A 300 -91.16 -8.54 -23.50
N LEU A 301 -90.84 -9.82 -23.25
CA LEU A 301 -89.46 -10.35 -23.35
C LEU A 301 -89.29 -11.65 -24.16
N SER A 302 -90.37 -12.22 -24.70
CA SER A 302 -90.48 -13.64 -25.08
C SER A 302 -89.41 -14.13 -26.08
N SER A 303 -89.10 -13.34 -27.11
CA SER A 303 -88.04 -13.62 -28.09
C SER A 303 -86.70 -13.01 -27.66
N THR A 304 -86.75 -11.75 -27.24
CA THR A 304 -85.66 -10.87 -26.81
C THR A 304 -84.71 -11.53 -25.79
N SER A 305 -85.24 -12.29 -24.83
CA SER A 305 -84.44 -12.92 -23.77
C SER A 305 -83.57 -14.09 -24.27
N ALA A 306 -83.94 -14.78 -25.35
CA ALA A 306 -83.14 -15.91 -25.86
C ALA A 306 -81.76 -15.46 -26.38
N GLU A 307 -81.71 -14.34 -27.09
CA GLU A 307 -80.45 -13.75 -27.57
C GLU A 307 -79.68 -13.06 -26.43
N PHE A 308 -80.36 -12.33 -25.54
CA PHE A 308 -79.72 -11.70 -24.37
C PHE A 308 -79.04 -12.73 -23.44
N THR A 309 -79.71 -13.85 -23.13
CA THR A 309 -79.14 -14.91 -22.28
C THR A 309 -78.01 -15.67 -23.01
N SER A 310 -78.07 -15.81 -24.34
CA SER A 310 -76.96 -16.36 -25.15
C SER A 310 -75.72 -15.46 -25.12
N LEU A 311 -75.90 -14.16 -25.39
CA LEU A 311 -74.84 -13.15 -25.32
C LEU A 311 -74.23 -13.05 -23.91
N SER A 312 -75.06 -13.12 -22.87
CA SER A 312 -74.60 -13.11 -21.47
C SER A 312 -73.68 -14.30 -21.16
N ARG A 313 -74.09 -15.53 -21.54
CA ARG A 313 -73.25 -16.74 -21.35
C ARG A 313 -71.94 -16.65 -22.14
N ALA A 314 -71.98 -16.11 -23.36
CA ALA A 314 -70.79 -15.89 -24.18
C ALA A 314 -69.84 -14.85 -23.55
N ALA A 315 -70.37 -13.73 -23.05
CA ALA A 315 -69.58 -12.71 -22.35
C ALA A 315 -68.92 -13.26 -21.07
N ILE A 316 -69.65 -14.03 -20.24
CA ILE A 316 -69.09 -14.69 -19.04
C ILE A 316 -67.94 -15.63 -19.43
N ALA A 317 -68.14 -16.45 -20.47
CA ALA A 317 -67.09 -17.33 -20.98
C ALA A 317 -65.86 -16.55 -21.50
N SER A 318 -66.07 -15.39 -22.13
CA SER A 318 -64.99 -14.53 -22.65
C SER A 318 -64.22 -13.80 -21.54
N ILE A 319 -64.91 -13.33 -20.49
CA ILE A 319 -64.30 -12.75 -19.28
C ILE A 319 -63.41 -13.78 -18.60
N TYR A 320 -63.89 -15.02 -18.44
CA TYR A 320 -63.07 -16.09 -17.87
C TYR A 320 -61.91 -16.53 -18.76
N LYS A 321 -62.07 -16.51 -20.09
CA LYS A 321 -61.00 -16.76 -21.06
C LYS A 321 -59.95 -15.64 -21.06
N LEU A 322 -60.33 -14.39 -20.77
CA LEU A 322 -59.42 -13.26 -20.54
C LEU A 322 -58.66 -13.43 -19.22
N SER A 323 -59.35 -13.80 -18.13
CA SER A 323 -58.71 -14.12 -16.84
C SER A 323 -57.71 -15.28 -16.95
N ASP A 324 -58.07 -16.37 -17.64
CA ASP A 324 -57.20 -17.53 -17.87
C ASP A 324 -55.93 -17.18 -18.68
N GLN A 325 -55.91 -16.06 -19.41
CA GLN A 325 -54.74 -15.54 -20.13
C GLN A 325 -53.98 -14.46 -19.34
N ALA A 326 -54.68 -13.60 -18.60
CA ALA A 326 -54.10 -12.49 -17.87
C ALA A 326 -53.39 -12.93 -16.56
N THR A 327 -53.89 -13.95 -15.86
CA THR A 327 -53.22 -14.45 -14.64
C THR A 327 -51.84 -15.05 -14.91
N PRO A 328 -51.61 -15.89 -15.96
CA PRO A 328 -50.26 -16.30 -16.35
C PRO A 328 -49.32 -15.14 -16.73
N VAL A 329 -49.86 -14.03 -17.28
CA VAL A 329 -49.08 -12.82 -17.57
C VAL A 329 -48.67 -12.11 -16.28
N LEU A 330 -49.57 -11.99 -15.29
CA LEU A 330 -49.23 -11.48 -13.96
C LEU A 330 -48.13 -12.33 -13.32
N ASP A 331 -48.32 -13.64 -13.27
CA ASP A 331 -47.35 -14.57 -12.71
C ASP A 331 -45.98 -14.45 -13.40
N GLN A 332 -45.93 -14.25 -14.73
CA GLN A 332 -44.68 -14.02 -15.45
C GLN A 332 -43.99 -12.71 -15.04
N LEU A 333 -44.71 -11.58 -14.97
CA LEU A 333 -44.15 -10.29 -14.55
C LEU A 333 -43.59 -10.36 -13.12
N LEU A 334 -44.31 -11.03 -12.20
CA LEU A 334 -43.87 -11.27 -10.83
C LEU A 334 -42.59 -12.12 -10.78
N HIS A 335 -42.48 -13.18 -11.59
CA HIS A 335 -41.24 -13.98 -11.69
C HIS A 335 -40.08 -13.14 -12.26
N GLU A 336 -40.29 -12.39 -13.35
CA GLU A 336 -39.25 -11.55 -13.95
C GLU A 336 -38.74 -10.48 -12.96
N ARG A 337 -39.61 -9.92 -12.12
CA ARG A 337 -39.23 -9.03 -11.01
C ARG A 337 -38.39 -9.73 -9.94
N ILE A 338 -38.82 -10.91 -9.47
CA ILE A 338 -38.09 -11.71 -8.47
C ILE A 338 -36.70 -12.11 -9.00
N ASP A 339 -36.61 -12.58 -10.24
CA ASP A 339 -35.37 -13.01 -10.87
C ASP A 339 -34.45 -11.83 -11.19
N SER A 340 -35.01 -10.66 -11.56
CA SER A 340 -34.24 -9.41 -11.72
C SER A 340 -33.58 -9.00 -10.39
N PHE A 341 -34.32 -8.97 -9.28
CA PHE A 341 -33.73 -8.69 -7.96
C PHE A 341 -32.72 -9.76 -7.52
N THR A 342 -32.98 -11.03 -7.79
CA THR A 342 -32.10 -12.16 -7.46
C THR A 342 -30.80 -12.12 -8.28
N SER A 343 -30.88 -11.79 -9.57
CA SER A 343 -29.73 -11.61 -10.45
C SER A 343 -28.89 -10.41 -10.03
N GLN A 344 -29.51 -9.26 -9.74
CA GLN A 344 -28.82 -8.07 -9.21
C GLN A 344 -28.10 -8.38 -7.88
N LEU A 345 -28.74 -9.15 -6.99
CA LEU A 345 -28.14 -9.62 -5.73
C LEU A 345 -26.88 -10.45 -5.99
N TYR A 346 -26.94 -11.48 -6.85
CA TYR A 346 -25.78 -12.32 -7.15
C TYR A 346 -24.67 -11.57 -7.89
N GLN A 347 -25.00 -10.67 -8.82
CA GLN A 347 -24.02 -9.81 -9.49
C GLN A 347 -23.26 -8.93 -8.49
N ALA A 348 -23.95 -8.31 -7.54
CA ALA A 348 -23.32 -7.52 -6.47
C ALA A 348 -22.44 -8.39 -5.55
N ILE A 349 -22.90 -9.59 -5.16
CA ILE A 349 -22.10 -10.54 -4.36
C ILE A 349 -20.81 -10.92 -5.10
N ILE A 350 -20.90 -11.32 -6.37
CA ILE A 350 -19.75 -11.75 -7.18
C ILE A 350 -18.77 -10.61 -7.38
N PHE A 351 -19.26 -9.39 -7.70
CA PHE A 351 -18.42 -8.21 -7.90
C PHE A 351 -17.67 -7.81 -6.62
N ILE A 352 -18.36 -7.76 -5.47
CA ILE A 352 -17.73 -7.42 -4.19
C ILE A 352 -16.76 -8.53 -3.75
N ALA A 353 -17.10 -9.81 -3.95
CA ALA A 353 -16.19 -10.92 -3.67
C ALA A 353 -14.92 -10.86 -4.53
N ALA A 354 -15.04 -10.53 -5.81
CA ALA A 354 -13.89 -10.34 -6.71
C ALA A 354 -13.01 -9.16 -6.29
N LEU A 355 -13.59 -8.03 -5.90
CA LEU A 355 -12.85 -6.87 -5.38
C LEU A 355 -12.14 -7.19 -4.06
N LEU A 356 -12.80 -7.92 -3.14
CA LEU A 356 -12.19 -8.36 -1.88
C LEU A 356 -11.06 -9.37 -2.11
N ALA A 357 -11.22 -10.30 -3.06
CA ALA A 357 -10.17 -11.24 -3.44
C ALA A 357 -8.96 -10.53 -4.07
N LEU A 358 -9.18 -9.54 -4.94
CA LEU A 358 -8.12 -8.71 -5.52
C LEU A 358 -7.41 -7.87 -4.45
N ALA A 359 -8.16 -7.23 -3.54
CA ALA A 359 -7.60 -6.46 -2.43
C ALA A 359 -6.77 -7.35 -1.49
N LEU A 360 -7.23 -8.56 -1.19
CA LEU A 360 -6.50 -9.54 -0.39
C LEU A 360 -5.22 -10.02 -1.10
N TYR A 361 -5.29 -10.33 -2.40
CA TYR A 361 -4.14 -10.70 -3.22
C TYR A 361 -3.07 -9.59 -3.21
N LEU A 362 -3.45 -8.34 -3.46
CA LEU A 362 -2.55 -7.20 -3.45
C LEU A 362 -1.97 -6.94 -2.04
N ALA A 363 -2.77 -7.06 -0.98
CA ALA A 363 -2.30 -6.91 0.40
C ALA A 363 -1.29 -8.00 0.80
N ILE A 364 -1.52 -9.25 0.39
CA ILE A 364 -0.58 -10.36 0.62
C ILE A 364 0.71 -10.13 -0.18
N ALA A 365 0.63 -9.80 -1.47
CA ALA A 365 1.79 -9.52 -2.32
C ALA A 365 2.64 -8.35 -1.77
N PHE A 366 1.99 -7.27 -1.34
CA PHE A 366 2.64 -6.12 -0.72
C PHE A 366 3.31 -6.47 0.61
N CYS A 367 2.64 -7.26 1.46
CA CYS A 367 3.21 -7.72 2.73
C CYS A 367 4.42 -8.64 2.52
N ILE A 368 4.37 -9.56 1.54
CA ILE A 368 5.50 -10.44 1.18
C ILE A 368 6.68 -9.60 0.68
N SER A 369 6.44 -8.65 -0.23
CA SER A 369 7.48 -7.76 -0.76
C SER A 369 8.18 -6.97 0.37
N THR A 370 7.39 -6.28 1.19
CA THR A 370 7.90 -5.44 2.30
C THR A 370 8.68 -6.25 3.32
N VAL A 371 8.16 -7.42 3.75
CA VAL A 371 8.83 -8.26 4.75
C VAL A 371 10.13 -8.87 4.19
N SER A 372 10.11 -9.36 2.95
CA SER A 372 11.31 -9.89 2.27
C SER A 372 12.41 -8.84 2.19
N ALA A 373 12.06 -7.62 1.77
CA ALA A 373 12.98 -6.48 1.67
C ALA A 373 13.64 -6.16 3.02
N LEU A 374 12.83 -6.00 4.08
CA LEU A 374 13.34 -5.68 5.43
C LEU A 374 14.23 -6.81 5.98
N THR A 375 13.85 -8.08 5.81
CA THR A 375 14.67 -9.21 6.27
C THR A 375 15.99 -9.35 5.49
N ASN A 376 16.04 -8.95 4.22
CA ASN A 376 17.29 -8.94 3.46
C ASN A 376 18.24 -7.82 3.94
N LEU A 377 17.71 -6.63 4.23
CA LEU A 377 18.48 -5.54 4.84
C LEU A 377 18.95 -5.87 6.26
N GLU A 378 18.12 -6.54 7.07
CA GLU A 378 18.46 -7.06 8.40
C GLU A 378 19.64 -8.04 8.35
N LYS A 379 19.63 -8.99 7.39
CA LYS A 379 20.74 -9.93 7.16
C LYS A 379 22.02 -9.20 6.77
N LEU A 380 21.94 -8.29 5.79
CA LEU A 380 23.09 -7.53 5.31
C LEU A 380 23.73 -6.71 6.45
N SER A 381 22.90 -6.05 7.26
CA SER A 381 23.35 -5.32 8.44
C SER A 381 24.01 -6.20 9.50
N ARG A 382 23.57 -7.45 9.68
CA ARG A 382 24.24 -8.42 10.58
C ARG A 382 25.61 -8.84 10.06
N SER A 383 25.77 -9.12 8.76
CA SER A 383 27.08 -9.44 8.16
C SER A 383 28.10 -8.32 8.40
N ILE A 384 27.70 -7.07 8.11
CA ILE A 384 28.55 -5.88 8.34
C ILE A 384 28.90 -5.71 9.83
N ALA A 385 27.92 -5.91 10.73
CA ALA A 385 28.16 -5.86 12.17
C ALA A 385 29.10 -6.98 12.67
N SER A 386 29.21 -8.11 11.96
CA SER A 386 30.21 -9.16 12.21
C SER A 386 31.57 -8.92 11.54
N GLY A 387 31.77 -7.76 10.89
CA GLY A 387 33.02 -7.38 10.22
C GLY A 387 33.13 -7.87 8.76
N ASP A 388 32.17 -8.64 8.26
CA ASP A 388 32.10 -8.98 6.84
C ASP A 388 31.58 -7.79 6.04
N LEU A 389 32.51 -6.99 5.53
CA LEU A 389 32.24 -5.90 4.61
C LEU A 389 32.11 -6.37 3.15
N SER A 390 32.33 -7.65 2.82
CA SER A 390 32.39 -8.14 1.42
C SER A 390 31.00 -8.21 0.76
N VAL A 391 29.95 -8.38 1.56
CA VAL A 391 28.56 -8.41 1.12
C VAL A 391 28.07 -7.08 0.52
N THR A 392 27.10 -7.19 -0.39
CA THR A 392 26.29 -6.10 -0.97
C THR A 392 24.85 -6.61 -1.15
N SER A 393 23.89 -5.73 -1.45
CA SER A 393 22.56 -6.16 -1.91
C SER A 393 22.16 -5.51 -3.22
N ASP A 394 21.77 -6.37 -4.18
CA ASP A 394 21.21 -5.97 -5.47
C ASP A 394 19.69 -5.74 -5.42
N TYR A 395 19.10 -5.71 -4.20
CA TYR A 395 17.67 -5.45 -4.01
C TYR A 395 17.36 -3.96 -4.28
N ALA A 396 17.12 -3.66 -5.56
CA ALA A 396 16.91 -2.31 -6.08
C ALA A 396 15.53 -2.14 -6.76
N PRO A 397 14.41 -2.25 -6.01
CA PRO A 397 13.12 -1.75 -6.49
C PRO A 397 13.16 -0.23 -6.74
N ARG A 398 12.09 0.32 -7.32
CA ARG A 398 11.98 1.75 -7.67
C ARG A 398 11.31 2.60 -6.58
N ASP A 399 11.31 2.11 -5.34
CA ASP A 399 10.67 2.70 -4.17
C ASP A 399 11.70 3.23 -3.15
N GLU A 400 11.22 3.69 -1.99
CA GLU A 400 12.03 4.19 -0.88
C GLU A 400 12.98 3.13 -0.31
N ILE A 401 12.64 1.84 -0.40
CA ILE A 401 13.51 0.75 0.07
C ILE A 401 14.68 0.58 -0.90
N GLY A 402 14.43 0.67 -2.21
CA GLY A 402 15.49 0.67 -3.22
C GLY A 402 16.43 1.89 -3.12
N ALA A 403 15.90 3.04 -2.70
CA ALA A 403 16.72 4.21 -2.36
C ALA A 403 17.58 3.96 -1.10
N PHE A 404 17.00 3.34 -0.07
CA PHE A 404 17.73 2.95 1.15
C PHE A 404 18.85 1.93 0.85
N THR A 405 18.60 0.87 0.06
CA THR A 405 19.63 -0.12 -0.32
C THR A 405 20.84 0.54 -0.99
N LYS A 406 20.63 1.52 -1.87
CA LYS A 406 21.71 2.26 -2.56
C LYS A 406 22.58 3.03 -1.56
N SER A 407 21.96 3.81 -0.67
CA SER A 407 22.65 4.55 0.39
C SER A 407 23.42 3.62 1.33
N PHE A 408 22.83 2.46 1.65
CA PHE A 408 23.44 1.45 2.51
C PHE A 408 24.66 0.77 1.84
N ASN A 409 24.56 0.38 0.56
CA ASN A 409 25.70 -0.12 -0.21
C ASN A 409 26.83 0.93 -0.31
N HIS A 410 26.51 2.21 -0.42
CA HIS A 410 27.52 3.29 -0.43
C HIS A 410 28.25 3.39 0.91
N MET A 411 27.54 3.32 2.04
CA MET A 411 28.14 3.25 3.38
C MET A 411 29.12 2.07 3.53
N VAL A 412 28.76 0.88 3.01
CA VAL A 412 29.66 -0.29 3.00
C VAL A 412 30.92 -0.02 2.18
N ALA A 413 30.79 0.60 1.00
CA ALA A 413 31.94 0.97 0.18
C ALA A 413 32.88 1.94 0.91
N SER A 414 32.35 2.97 1.58
CA SER A 414 33.14 3.90 2.41
C SER A 414 33.89 3.19 3.54
N LEU A 415 33.24 2.24 4.23
CA LEU A 415 33.89 1.43 5.27
C LEU A 415 35.04 0.58 4.71
N ARG A 416 34.89 -0.03 3.52
CA ARG A 416 35.98 -0.77 2.85
C ARG A 416 37.19 0.13 2.59
N THR A 417 36.98 1.36 2.11
CA THR A 417 38.07 2.33 1.86
C THR A 417 38.81 2.69 3.14
N VAL A 418 38.10 2.95 4.25
CA VAL A 418 38.72 3.25 5.56
C VAL A 418 39.58 2.08 6.05
N ILE A 419 39.09 0.84 5.91
CA ILE A 419 39.85 -0.37 6.28
C ILE A 419 41.07 -0.59 5.36
N SER A 420 40.99 -0.25 4.07
CA SER A 420 42.15 -0.31 3.15
C SER A 420 43.24 0.67 3.58
N HIS A 421 42.90 1.95 3.76
CA HIS A 421 43.87 2.96 4.22
C HIS A 421 44.48 2.61 5.59
N MET A 422 43.70 2.00 6.50
CA MET A 422 44.21 1.52 7.79
C MET A 422 45.20 0.36 7.61
N LYS A 423 44.93 -0.59 6.71
CA LYS A 423 45.84 -1.69 6.36
C LYS A 423 47.13 -1.17 5.71
N GLU A 424 47.03 -0.24 4.78
CA GLU A 424 48.16 0.41 4.11
C GLU A 424 49.03 1.18 5.12
N SER A 425 48.40 1.90 6.05
CA SER A 425 49.09 2.58 7.15
C SER A 425 49.81 1.58 8.08
N ALA A 426 49.18 0.46 8.42
CA ALA A 426 49.79 -0.59 9.24
C ALA A 426 51.00 -1.25 8.54
N VAL A 427 50.94 -1.46 7.21
CA VAL A 427 52.09 -1.93 6.42
C VAL A 427 53.21 -0.89 6.39
N SER A 428 52.88 0.40 6.24
CA SER A 428 53.87 1.50 6.29
C SER A 428 54.59 1.56 7.65
N VAL A 429 53.84 1.47 8.76
CA VAL A 429 54.38 1.41 10.13
C VAL A 429 55.23 0.16 10.35
N SER A 430 54.81 -0.99 9.82
CA SER A 430 55.59 -2.25 9.88
C SER A 430 56.93 -2.12 9.15
N ASN A 431 56.93 -1.55 7.95
CA ASN A 431 58.15 -1.29 7.18
C ASN A 431 59.07 -0.30 7.90
N ALA A 432 58.56 0.85 8.34
CA ALA A 432 59.34 1.83 9.10
C ALA A 432 59.93 1.24 10.40
N SER A 433 59.20 0.34 11.08
CA SER A 433 59.72 -0.38 12.26
C SER A 433 60.88 -1.32 11.91
N LYS A 434 60.83 -1.96 10.73
CA LYS A 434 61.91 -2.80 10.20
C LYS A 434 63.14 -1.97 9.81
N ASP A 435 62.93 -0.83 9.16
CA ASP A 435 64.02 0.08 8.74
C ASP A 435 64.73 0.69 9.95
N ILE A 436 63.98 1.06 11.00
CA ILE A 436 64.51 1.45 12.31
C ILE A 436 65.31 0.30 12.95
N SER A 437 64.81 -0.94 12.89
CA SER A 437 65.51 -2.11 13.42
C SER A 437 66.86 -2.34 12.72
N GLN A 438 66.91 -2.22 11.39
CA GLN A 438 68.16 -2.33 10.62
C GLN A 438 69.12 -1.17 10.96
N SER A 439 68.62 0.07 10.96
CA SER A 439 69.43 1.25 11.31
C SER A 439 70.02 1.15 12.71
N THR A 440 69.29 0.56 13.66
CA THR A 440 69.77 0.31 15.03
C THR A 440 70.90 -0.72 15.06
N GLU A 441 70.85 -1.76 14.22
CA GLU A 441 71.94 -2.74 14.09
C GLU A 441 73.19 -2.13 13.42
N GLU A 442 73.01 -1.30 12.40
CA GLU A 442 74.10 -0.56 11.75
C GLU A 442 74.78 0.42 12.73
N ILE A 443 73.99 1.15 13.53
CA ILE A 443 74.50 2.01 14.62
C ILE A 443 75.25 1.20 15.68
N ALA A 444 74.75 0.02 16.07
CA ALA A 444 75.43 -0.85 17.03
C ALA A 444 76.80 -1.32 16.50
N ARG A 445 76.89 -1.68 15.21
CA ARG A 445 78.17 -2.02 14.55
C ARG A 445 79.12 -0.82 14.48
N GLY A 446 78.63 0.35 14.07
CA GLY A 446 79.43 1.59 14.02
C GLY A 446 79.97 2.02 15.38
N SER A 447 79.16 1.88 16.44
CA SER A 447 79.57 2.12 17.83
C SER A 447 80.66 1.15 18.29
N SER A 448 80.59 -0.12 17.87
CA SER A 448 81.63 -1.12 18.13
C SER A 448 82.95 -0.79 17.43
N GLU A 449 82.91 -0.35 16.18
CA GLU A 449 84.10 0.08 15.44
C GLU A 449 84.71 1.35 16.07
N GLN A 450 83.88 2.33 16.44
CA GLN A 450 84.31 3.55 17.14
C GLN A 450 84.95 3.24 18.49
N ALA A 451 84.42 2.28 19.26
CA ALA A 451 85.04 1.81 20.50
C ALA A 451 86.43 1.20 20.23
N ARG A 452 86.60 0.44 19.15
CA ARG A 452 87.90 -0.11 18.74
C ARG A 452 88.90 0.98 18.36
N SER A 453 88.50 1.95 17.54
CA SER A 453 89.34 3.11 17.20
C SER A 453 89.73 3.94 18.42
N THR A 454 88.86 4.00 19.45
CA THR A 454 89.16 4.69 20.71
C THR A 454 90.23 3.96 21.54
N LEU A 455 90.29 2.63 21.47
CA LEU A 455 91.38 1.84 22.09
C LEU A 455 92.70 2.05 21.34
N GLU A 456 92.69 2.00 20.01
CA GLU A 456 93.88 2.29 19.17
C GLU A 456 94.41 3.72 19.40
N MET A 457 93.51 4.70 19.58
CA MET A 457 93.88 6.08 19.94
C MET A 457 94.54 6.17 21.32
N ASN A 458 94.12 5.36 22.30
CA ASN A 458 94.71 5.32 23.64
C ASN A 458 96.14 4.74 23.60
N GLU A 459 96.38 3.71 22.79
CA GLU A 459 97.73 3.18 22.56
C GLU A 459 98.66 4.23 21.93
N LEU A 460 98.18 4.96 20.91
CA LEU A 460 98.93 6.06 20.30
C LEU A 460 99.26 7.18 21.31
N LEU A 461 98.33 7.51 22.21
CA LEU A 461 98.57 8.50 23.29
C LEU A 461 99.63 8.01 24.29
N MET A 462 99.67 6.71 24.62
CA MET A 462 100.76 6.15 25.44
C MET A 462 102.13 6.24 24.74
N GLN A 463 102.20 5.94 23.44
CA GLN A 463 103.43 6.11 22.66
C GLN A 463 103.87 7.59 22.61
N GLN A 464 102.93 8.52 22.43
CA GLN A 464 103.21 9.96 22.44
C GLN A 464 103.73 10.45 23.80
N ALA A 465 103.17 9.96 24.92
CA ALA A 465 103.63 10.29 26.26
C ALA A 465 105.08 9.82 26.51
N ALA A 466 105.44 8.63 26.02
CA ALA A 466 106.82 8.12 26.08
C ALA A 466 107.79 8.99 25.24
N ALA A 467 107.38 9.41 24.04
CA ALA A 467 108.17 10.30 23.20
C ALA A 467 108.41 11.68 23.85
N ILE A 468 107.40 12.26 24.51
CA ILE A 468 107.54 13.51 25.26
C ILE A 468 108.54 13.35 26.42
N ASN A 469 108.53 12.22 27.12
CA ASN A 469 109.48 11.94 28.21
C ASN A 469 110.94 11.83 27.69
N LEU A 470 111.13 11.25 26.51
CA LEU A 470 112.44 11.18 25.84
C LEU A 470 112.97 12.58 25.46
N VAL A 471 112.09 13.45 24.93
CA VAL A 471 112.44 14.84 24.61
C VAL A 471 112.84 15.63 25.87
N ALA A 472 112.12 15.44 26.97
CA ALA A 472 112.44 16.11 28.25
C ALA A 472 113.85 15.72 28.76
N ARG A 473 114.21 14.43 28.74
CA ARG A 473 115.57 13.96 29.12
C ARG A 473 116.66 14.52 28.21
N ASN A 474 116.39 14.63 26.91
CA ASN A 474 117.35 15.23 25.98
C ASN A 474 117.56 16.72 26.28
N ALA A 475 116.51 17.47 26.65
CA ALA A 475 116.64 18.87 27.06
C ALA A 475 117.45 19.02 28.38
N GLU A 476 117.24 18.12 29.34
CA GLU A 476 117.97 18.07 30.61
C GLU A 476 119.48 17.80 30.42
N ASN A 477 119.84 16.78 29.63
CA ASN A 477 121.24 16.54 29.21
C ASN A 477 121.85 17.75 28.48
N THR A 478 121.09 18.42 27.61
CA THR A 478 121.56 19.60 26.88
C THR A 478 121.86 20.78 27.82
N SER A 479 121.05 20.95 28.88
CA SER A 479 121.24 21.96 29.91
C SER A 479 122.54 21.72 30.71
N HIS A 480 122.80 20.47 31.10
CA HIS A 480 124.05 20.08 31.76
C HIS A 480 125.29 20.40 30.90
N LEU A 481 125.27 20.03 29.61
CA LEU A 481 126.39 20.32 28.70
C LEU A 481 126.70 21.82 28.58
N CYS A 482 125.67 22.68 28.65
CA CYS A 482 125.83 24.13 28.63
C CYS A 482 126.47 24.67 29.92
N MET A 483 126.21 24.06 31.08
CA MET A 483 126.86 24.45 32.35
C MET A 483 128.36 24.12 32.34
N ASP A 484 128.73 22.91 31.94
CA ASP A 484 130.13 22.48 31.85
C ASP A 484 130.92 23.37 30.88
N THR A 485 130.33 23.67 29.72
CA THR A 485 130.93 24.56 28.70
C THR A 485 131.19 25.96 29.25
N LYS A 486 130.30 26.51 30.10
CA LYS A 486 130.51 27.82 30.73
C LYS A 486 131.71 27.80 31.69
N GLN A 487 131.80 26.79 32.56
CA GLN A 487 132.88 26.68 33.54
C GLN A 487 134.27 26.64 32.87
N ILE A 488 134.39 25.97 31.72
CA ILE A 488 135.63 25.93 30.92
C ILE A 488 135.98 27.31 30.32
N SER A 489 134.97 28.09 29.92
CA SER A 489 135.15 29.44 29.35
C SER A 489 135.60 30.48 30.40
N ASP A 490 135.07 30.40 31.62
CA ASP A 490 135.44 31.28 32.73
C ASP A 490 136.92 31.08 33.13
N GLU A 491 137.37 29.81 33.25
CA GLU A 491 138.78 29.48 33.53
C GLU A 491 139.72 29.87 32.37
N SER A 492 139.29 29.69 31.12
CA SER A 492 140.07 30.10 29.94
C SER A 492 140.33 31.62 29.93
N SER A 493 139.33 32.42 30.32
CA SER A 493 139.44 33.88 30.41
C SER A 493 140.47 34.31 31.47
N ARG A 494 140.55 33.58 32.58
CA ARG A 494 141.52 33.82 33.67
C ARG A 494 142.97 33.60 33.22
N VAL A 495 143.22 32.60 32.37
CA VAL A 495 144.55 32.30 31.80
C VAL A 495 145.00 33.38 30.80
N VAL A 496 144.07 33.92 30.00
CA VAL A 496 144.37 35.00 29.03
C VAL A 496 144.82 36.27 29.75
N GLN A 497 144.13 36.68 30.82
CA GLN A 497 144.49 37.91 31.56
C GLN A 497 145.91 37.86 32.12
N LEU A 498 146.30 36.73 32.73
CA LEU A 498 147.65 36.48 33.26
C LEU A 498 148.77 36.65 32.19
N SER A 499 148.45 36.38 30.93
CA SER A 499 149.38 36.55 29.80
C SER A 499 149.53 38.01 29.38
N ILE A 500 148.46 38.80 29.48
CA ILE A 500 148.45 40.24 29.15
C ILE A 500 149.31 41.02 30.16
N ASP A 501 149.09 40.78 31.45
CA ASP A 501 149.81 41.47 32.54
C ASP A 501 151.33 41.20 32.45
N SER A 502 151.71 39.97 32.10
CA SER A 502 153.10 39.54 31.89
C SER A 502 153.79 40.28 30.72
N MET A 503 153.07 40.53 29.62
CA MET A 503 153.60 41.28 28.47
C MET A 503 153.79 42.77 28.76
N SER A 504 152.87 43.37 29.54
CA SER A 504 152.98 44.77 29.97
C SER A 504 154.27 45.02 30.77
N ALA A 505 154.59 44.14 31.72
CA ALA A 505 155.79 44.23 32.55
C ALA A 505 157.10 44.12 31.74
N LEU A 506 157.11 43.33 30.66
CA LEU A 506 158.28 43.17 29.79
C LEU A 506 158.57 44.45 28.99
N SER A 507 157.53 45.07 28.43
CA SER A 507 157.63 46.28 27.61
C SER A 507 158.31 47.44 28.37
N SER A 508 157.88 47.68 29.61
CA SER A 508 158.41 48.76 30.49
C SER A 508 159.93 48.70 30.72
N LYS A 509 160.51 47.50 30.74
CA LYS A 509 161.97 47.31 30.92
C LYS A 509 162.80 47.55 29.66
N MET A 510 162.22 47.49 28.47
CA MET A 510 162.93 47.82 27.23
C MET A 510 163.11 49.33 27.08
N THR A 511 162.08 50.12 27.40
CA THR A 511 162.13 51.59 27.28
C THR A 511 163.21 52.20 28.19
N THR A 512 163.39 51.66 29.39
CA THR A 512 164.42 52.12 30.34
C THR A 512 165.85 51.79 29.93
N LEU A 513 166.05 50.79 29.06
CA LEU A 513 167.37 50.44 28.51
C LEU A 513 167.76 51.36 27.34
N GLN A 514 166.78 51.89 26.61
CA GLN A 514 167.02 52.77 25.47
C GLN A 514 167.49 54.17 25.90
N ASP A 515 166.85 54.78 26.90
CA ASP A 515 167.26 56.07 27.49
C ASP A 515 168.70 56.04 28.04
N ALA A 516 169.08 54.93 28.67
CA ALA A 516 170.43 54.75 29.20
C ALA A 516 171.52 54.75 28.11
N SER A 517 171.15 54.35 26.89
CA SER A 517 172.07 54.27 25.75
C SER A 517 172.28 55.62 25.07
N MET A 518 171.26 56.48 25.00
CA MET A 518 171.36 57.80 24.34
C MET A 518 172.31 58.75 25.10
N ARG A 519 172.25 58.77 26.43
CA ARG A 519 173.13 59.60 27.28
C ARG A 519 174.63 59.28 27.18
N ILE A 520 174.99 58.11 26.64
CA ILE A 520 176.39 57.75 26.40
C ILE A 520 176.90 58.42 25.11
N GLY A 521 176.03 58.71 24.14
CA GLY A 521 176.38 59.42 22.91
C GLY A 521 176.78 60.88 23.15
N GLU A 522 175.97 61.61 23.93
CA GLU A 522 176.22 63.03 24.27
C GLU A 522 177.60 63.25 24.93
N ILE A 523 178.07 62.27 25.72
CA ILE A 523 179.38 62.33 26.40
C ILE A 523 180.55 62.17 25.41
N ILE A 524 180.38 61.43 24.32
CA ILE A 524 181.41 61.26 23.29
C ILE A 524 181.59 62.55 22.48
N GLU A 525 180.50 63.25 22.17
CA GLU A 525 180.49 64.49 21.39
C GLU A 525 181.26 65.63 22.08
N VAL A 526 181.06 65.81 23.40
CA VAL A 526 181.78 66.81 24.21
C VAL A 526 183.29 66.51 24.33
N ILE A 527 183.69 65.23 24.25
CA ILE A 527 185.11 64.84 24.32
C ILE A 527 185.85 65.18 23.01
N ASP A 528 185.16 65.16 21.85
CA ASP A 528 185.76 65.55 20.57
C ASP A 528 186.05 67.06 20.51
N GLU A 529 185.14 67.92 21.00
CA GLU A 529 185.37 69.37 21.07
C GLU A 529 186.63 69.74 21.88
N ILE A 530 186.85 69.07 23.03
CA ILE A 530 188.01 69.31 23.91
C ILE A 530 189.31 68.84 23.22
N ALA A 531 189.26 67.76 22.44
CA ALA A 531 190.38 67.31 21.63
C ALA A 531 190.73 68.34 20.52
N GLN A 532 189.72 68.90 19.84
CA GLN A 532 189.93 69.89 18.78
C GLN A 532 190.52 71.21 19.30
N GLN A 533 190.08 71.72 20.46
CA GLN A 533 190.67 72.92 21.06
C GLN A 533 192.15 72.76 21.41
N THR A 534 192.59 71.56 21.78
CA THR A 534 194.00 71.29 22.08
C THR A 534 194.82 71.12 20.80
N ASN A 535 194.27 70.46 19.77
CA ASN A 535 194.97 70.20 18.51
C ASN A 535 195.12 71.45 17.63
N LEU A 536 194.19 72.41 17.67
CA LEU A 536 194.37 73.72 17.02
C LEU A 536 195.39 74.63 17.73
N LEU A 537 195.96 74.21 18.86
CA LEU A 537 197.15 74.79 19.48
C LEU A 537 198.42 73.93 19.30
N ALA A 538 198.39 73.00 18.33
CA ALA A 538 199.56 72.80 17.49
C ALA A 538 199.85 74.10 16.73
N LEU A 539 200.66 74.98 17.34
CA LEU A 539 201.49 75.88 16.57
C LEU A 539 202.44 74.98 15.74
N ASN A 540 201.98 74.61 14.52
CA ASN A 540 202.59 73.76 13.46
C ASN A 540 202.24 72.21 13.40
N GLN A 541 201.52 71.75 12.34
CA GLN A 541 201.65 70.48 11.50
C GLN A 541 200.73 69.16 11.62
N PRO A 542 200.54 68.26 10.56
CA PRO A 542 199.27 67.42 10.27
C PRO A 542 199.28 65.95 9.56
N LEU A 543 198.11 65.19 9.34
CA LEU A 543 197.64 64.27 8.13
C LEU A 543 196.94 62.79 8.21
N LYS A 544 195.78 62.50 7.46
CA LYS A 544 195.26 61.36 6.50
C LYS A 544 194.68 59.84 6.67
N GLN A 545 193.45 59.52 6.08
CA GLN A 545 192.89 58.44 5.08
C GLN A 545 192.29 56.92 5.30
N PRO A 546 191.45 56.27 4.35
CA PRO A 546 190.51 55.03 4.53
C PRO A 546 190.23 53.89 3.38
N ALA A 547 189.42 52.76 3.58
CA ALA A 547 188.39 52.01 2.65
C ALA A 547 188.11 50.40 2.56
N GLN A 548 186.83 49.93 2.25
CA GLN A 548 186.21 48.75 1.45
C GLN A 548 185.95 47.16 1.76
N ALA A 549 184.71 46.64 1.46
CA ALA A 549 184.19 45.41 0.69
C ALA A 549 183.87 43.87 1.12
N SER A 550 182.71 43.29 0.65
CA SER A 550 182.39 41.91 0.03
C SER A 550 181.86 40.55 0.71
N LYS A 551 180.73 39.97 0.17
CA LYS A 551 180.20 38.56 -0.11
C LYS A 551 180.16 37.27 0.81
N ALA A 552 178.98 36.57 0.77
CA ALA A 552 178.69 35.11 0.51
C ALA A 552 178.60 33.98 1.59
N ALA A 553 178.06 32.80 1.16
CA ALA A 553 178.06 31.41 1.74
C ALA A 553 176.83 30.88 2.54
N ALA A 554 176.84 29.58 2.92
CA ALA A 554 175.66 28.77 3.29
C ALA A 554 175.94 27.62 4.30
N SER A 555 174.85 27.00 4.80
CA SER A 555 174.73 25.70 5.53
C SER A 555 175.41 25.50 6.90
N LEU A 556 174.58 25.10 7.89
CA LEU A 556 174.87 24.28 9.07
C LEU A 556 176.16 24.56 9.87
N SER A 557 176.05 25.44 10.87
CA SER A 557 176.55 25.26 12.25
C SER A 557 175.75 26.14 13.20
#